data_AF-A0A0N4TNW8-F1
#
_entry.id   AF-A0A0N4TNW8-F1
#
_cell.length_a   1.000
_cell.length_b   1.000
_cell.length_c   1.000
_cell.angle_alpha   90.00
_cell.angle_beta   90.00
_cell.angle_gamma   90.00
#
_symmetry.space_group_name_H-M   'P 1'
#
loop_
_entity.id
_entity.type
_entity.pdbx_description
1 polymer ?
#
loop_
_entity_poly.entity_id
_entity_poly.type
_entity_poly.pdbx_seq_one_letter_code
_entity_poly.pdbx_strand_id
1 'polypeptide(L)'
;MKVAFEEWSTVTQLNFIEVKRNGNIKIAFVSGEHGDGYSFDGPGLSLFFIISKILAHTLLPPYGLIHFDADEKWAAMIITELSRYDTIDLLPTAIHEIGHILGLEHSWEKDSIMSPFYHYQTINDDGEYVKPTLTKCDISRIQKLYGNFLFFGLKTRT
;
A
#
# COMPACT_ATOMS: atom_id res chain seq x y z
N MET A 1 9.00 2.09 -2.19
CA MET A 1 8.50 2.26 -0.81
C MET A 1 8.31 3.71 -0.40
N LYS A 2 9.30 4.60 -0.58
CA LYS A 2 9.15 6.05 -0.30
C LYS A 2 7.86 6.68 -0.87
N VAL A 3 7.57 6.40 -2.15
CA VAL A 3 6.36 6.87 -2.84
C VAL A 3 5.07 6.45 -2.11
N ALA A 4 5.00 5.23 -1.57
CA ALA A 4 3.80 4.73 -0.90
C ALA A 4 3.52 5.48 0.43
N PHE A 5 4.57 5.79 1.20
CA PHE A 5 4.45 6.63 2.40
C PHE A 5 4.10 8.08 2.05
N GLU A 6 4.67 8.61 0.97
CA GLU A 6 4.39 9.97 0.50
C GLU A 6 2.89 10.15 0.17
N GLU A 7 2.20 9.15 -0.39
CA GLU A 7 0.75 9.23 -0.64
C GLU A 7 -0.03 9.60 0.62
N TRP A 8 0.24 8.92 1.73
CA TRP A 8 -0.41 9.20 3.01
C TRP A 8 0.03 10.55 3.61
N SER A 9 1.30 10.94 3.44
CA SER A 9 1.78 12.26 3.86
C SER A 9 1.16 13.41 3.06
N THR A 10 0.70 13.19 1.83
CA THR A 10 0.06 14.27 1.05
C THR A 10 -1.32 14.68 1.60
N VAL A 11 -1.97 13.80 2.37
CA VAL A 11 -3.34 13.99 2.87
C VAL A 11 -3.46 14.01 4.39
N THR A 12 -2.34 13.85 5.11
CA THR A 12 -2.23 13.90 6.57
C THR A 12 -1.05 14.77 6.99
N GLN A 13 -0.96 15.15 8.27
CA GLN A 13 0.21 15.87 8.80
C GLN A 13 1.40 14.95 9.15
N LEU A 14 1.32 13.67 8.80
CA LEU A 14 2.34 12.68 9.12
C LEU A 14 3.57 12.85 8.23
N ASN A 15 4.75 12.78 8.85
CA ASN A 15 6.03 12.80 8.16
C ASN A 15 6.75 11.48 8.41
N PHE A 16 7.10 10.78 7.34
CA PHE A 16 7.86 9.52 7.41
C PHE A 16 9.33 9.78 7.08
N ILE A 17 10.21 9.24 7.92
CA ILE A 17 11.66 9.34 7.74
C ILE A 17 12.21 7.92 7.69
N GLU A 18 12.87 7.59 6.59
CA GLU A 18 13.55 6.30 6.45
C GLU A 18 14.79 6.28 7.36
N VAL A 19 14.89 5.25 8.18
CA VAL A 19 16.02 5.04 9.10
C VAL A 19 16.60 3.65 8.91
N LYS A 20 17.93 3.54 9.03
CA LYS A 20 18.63 2.25 8.85
C LYS A 20 18.34 1.24 9.97
N ARG A 21 18.03 1.71 11.18
CA ARG A 21 17.82 0.89 12.38
C ARG A 21 16.79 1.54 13.30
N ASN A 22 16.12 0.74 14.12
CA ASN A 22 15.16 1.18 15.14
C ASN A 22 13.98 2.02 14.61
N GLY A 23 13.54 1.75 13.38
CA GLY A 23 12.30 2.32 12.84
C GLY A 23 11.07 1.80 13.59
N ASN A 24 10.05 2.65 13.72
CA ASN A 24 8.76 2.27 14.32
C ASN A 24 7.92 1.38 13.39
N ILE A 25 8.15 1.51 12.09
CA ILE A 25 7.56 0.67 11.06
C ILE A 25 8.72 -0.07 10.39
N LYS A 26 8.65 -1.39 10.34
CA LYS A 26 9.65 -2.25 9.70
C LYS A 26 8.97 -3.00 8.57
N ILE A 27 9.70 -3.15 7.47
CA ILE A 27 9.20 -3.78 6.26
C ILE A 27 10.12 -4.95 5.94
N ALA A 28 9.53 -6.11 5.66
CA ALA A 28 10.28 -7.29 5.25
C ALA A 28 9.57 -8.01 4.10
N PHE A 29 10.36 -8.70 3.27
CA PHE A 29 9.90 -9.68 2.30
C PHE A 29 10.25 -11.05 2.87
N VAL A 30 9.25 -11.89 3.09
CA VAL A 30 9.40 -13.21 3.73
C VAL A 30 8.49 -14.22 3.03
N SER A 31 8.85 -15.50 3.06
CA SER A 31 8.11 -16.58 2.38
C SER A 31 7.49 -17.52 3.40
N GLY A 32 6.34 -18.12 3.06
CA GLY A 32 5.71 -19.20 3.83
C GLY A 32 5.53 -18.89 5.32
N GLU A 33 5.81 -19.85 6.20
CA GLU A 33 5.80 -19.65 7.65
C GLU A 33 7.05 -18.87 8.11
N HIS A 34 6.84 -17.73 8.77
CA HIS A 34 7.92 -16.81 9.16
C HIS A 34 7.81 -16.32 10.61
N GLY A 35 7.11 -17.06 11.48
CA GLY A 35 7.21 -16.92 12.93
C GLY A 35 6.30 -15.87 13.58
N ASP A 36 5.35 -15.31 12.82
CA ASP A 36 4.32 -14.39 13.33
C ASP A 36 2.91 -15.02 13.37
N GLY A 37 2.77 -16.28 12.94
CA GLY A 37 1.51 -17.03 12.92
C GLY A 37 0.65 -16.78 11.67
N TYR A 38 1.11 -15.97 10.72
CA TYR A 38 0.44 -15.68 9.46
C TYR A 38 1.29 -16.16 8.27
N SER A 39 1.24 -17.45 7.98
CA SER A 39 1.94 -18.02 6.82
C SER A 39 1.45 -17.42 5.49
N PHE A 40 2.38 -17.09 4.59
CA PHE A 40 2.06 -16.86 3.18
C PHE A 40 1.81 -18.18 2.42
N ASP A 41 1.07 -18.11 1.32
CA ASP A 41 0.58 -19.27 0.57
C ASP A 41 1.52 -19.75 -0.56
N GLY A 42 2.67 -19.11 -0.71
CA GLY A 42 3.70 -19.49 -1.67
C GLY A 42 3.41 -18.97 -3.08
N PRO A 43 4.24 -19.29 -4.09
CA PRO A 43 4.17 -18.64 -5.40
C PRO A 43 2.90 -19.02 -6.16
N GLY A 44 2.33 -18.09 -6.92
CA GLY A 44 1.22 -18.43 -7.81
C GLY A 44 0.28 -17.29 -8.16
N LEU A 45 0.33 -16.87 -9.42
CA LEU A 45 -0.66 -16.03 -10.07
C LEU A 45 -1.40 -16.86 -11.11
N SER A 46 -2.39 -17.62 -10.65
CA SER A 46 -3.50 -17.99 -11.52
C SER A 46 -4.59 -16.95 -11.31
N LEU A 47 -5.17 -16.41 -12.38
CA LEU A 47 -6.24 -15.40 -12.33
C LEU A 47 -7.40 -15.78 -11.39
N PHE A 48 -7.62 -17.08 -11.19
CA PHE A 48 -8.63 -17.61 -10.26
C PHE A 48 -8.21 -17.51 -8.78
N PHE A 49 -6.91 -17.51 -8.49
CA PHE A 49 -6.34 -17.52 -7.14
C PHE A 49 -5.95 -16.13 -6.62
N ILE A 50 -5.82 -15.10 -7.48
CA ILE A 50 -5.39 -13.76 -7.05
C ILE A 50 -6.34 -13.11 -6.02
N ILE A 51 -7.63 -13.43 -6.09
CA ILE A 51 -8.67 -12.88 -5.20
C ILE A 51 -8.66 -13.50 -3.79
N SER A 52 -7.92 -14.58 -3.57
CA SER A 52 -7.82 -15.28 -2.27
C SER A 52 -6.39 -15.36 -1.77
N LYS A 53 -5.47 -14.67 -2.44
CA LYS A 53 -4.04 -14.73 -2.15
C LYS A 53 -3.65 -13.72 -1.08
N ILE A 54 -2.72 -14.12 -0.21
CA ILE A 54 -2.17 -13.25 0.82
C ILE A 54 -0.90 -12.61 0.26
N LEU A 55 -1.04 -11.44 -0.35
CA LEU A 55 0.09 -10.73 -0.98
C LEU A 55 1.02 -10.06 0.04
N ALA A 56 0.43 -9.58 1.12
CA ALA A 56 1.08 -8.91 2.20
C ALA A 56 0.18 -8.96 3.43
N HIS A 57 0.76 -8.69 4.59
CA HIS A 57 -0.01 -8.41 5.79
C HIS A 57 0.73 -7.44 6.70
N THR A 58 -0.04 -6.87 7.62
CA THR A 58 0.42 -5.89 8.57
C THR A 58 0.17 -6.33 10.00
N LEU A 59 1.21 -6.29 10.83
CA LEU A 59 1.06 -6.36 12.29
C LEU A 59 1.06 -4.93 12.85
N LEU A 60 -0.13 -4.54 13.32
CA LEU A 60 -0.38 -3.23 13.91
C LEU A 60 0.54 -2.92 15.10
N PRO A 61 0.64 -1.64 15.52
CA PRO A 61 1.29 -1.29 16.78
C PRO A 61 0.82 -2.16 17.95
N PRO A 62 1.74 -2.62 18.84
CA PRO A 62 3.10 -2.14 19.02
C PRO A 62 4.17 -2.79 18.13
N TYR A 63 3.83 -3.79 17.30
CA TYR A 63 4.82 -4.49 16.48
C TYR A 63 5.34 -3.63 15.32
N GLY A 64 4.42 -3.00 14.58
CA GLY A 64 4.74 -2.10 13.48
C GLY A 64 5.48 -2.81 12.34
N LEU A 65 4.96 -3.95 11.88
CA LEU A 65 5.57 -4.75 10.82
C LEU A 65 4.67 -4.77 9.59
N ILE A 66 5.25 -4.64 8.40
CA ILE A 66 4.62 -4.96 7.12
C ILE A 66 5.44 -6.08 6.49
N HIS A 67 4.80 -7.20 6.22
CA HIS A 67 5.39 -8.31 5.49
C HIS A 67 4.79 -8.37 4.09
N PHE A 68 5.64 -8.53 3.08
CA PHE A 68 5.26 -8.84 1.71
C PHE A 68 5.67 -10.29 1.43
N ASP A 69 4.84 -11.03 0.69
CA ASP A 69 5.18 -12.38 0.30
C ASP A 69 6.36 -12.36 -0.68
N ALA A 70 7.49 -12.92 -0.28
CA ALA A 70 8.70 -12.98 -1.09
C ALA A 70 8.60 -14.00 -2.24
N ASP A 71 7.59 -14.88 -2.22
CA ASP A 71 7.35 -15.84 -3.30
C ASP A 71 6.61 -15.21 -4.49
N GLU A 72 6.11 -13.97 -4.33
CA GLU A 72 5.48 -13.19 -5.40
C GLU A 72 6.48 -12.42 -6.26
N LYS A 73 6.13 -12.25 -7.54
CA LYS A 73 6.93 -11.47 -8.49
C LYS A 73 6.53 -10.00 -8.46
N TRP A 74 7.16 -9.27 -7.56
CA TRP A 74 6.96 -7.83 -7.42
C TRP A 74 7.62 -7.04 -8.54
N ALA A 75 6.86 -6.11 -9.10
CA ALA A 75 7.35 -5.05 -9.96
C ALA A 75 7.05 -3.70 -9.30
N ALA A 76 7.98 -2.75 -9.40
CA ALA A 76 7.86 -1.45 -8.75
C ALA A 76 7.81 -0.32 -9.78
N MET A 77 6.63 -0.06 -10.34
CA MET A 77 6.43 0.98 -11.37
C MET A 77 7.26 0.74 -12.65
N ILE A 78 7.71 -0.49 -12.91
CA ILE A 78 8.47 -0.86 -14.10
C ILE A 78 7.52 -1.49 -15.11
N ILE A 79 7.15 -0.73 -16.15
CA ILE A 79 6.17 -1.12 -17.16
C ILE A 79 6.51 -2.47 -17.82
N THR A 80 7.79 -2.69 -18.14
CA THR A 80 8.24 -3.93 -18.79
C THR A 80 8.07 -5.16 -17.92
N GLU A 81 8.12 -5.00 -16.59
CA GLU A 81 7.86 -6.07 -15.65
C GLU A 81 6.35 -6.26 -15.48
N LEU A 82 5.61 -5.17 -15.23
CA LEU A 82 4.16 -5.15 -15.03
C LEU A 82 3.35 -5.65 -16.23
N SER A 83 3.91 -5.58 -17.44
CA SER A 83 3.30 -6.13 -18.66
C SER A 83 3.27 -7.66 -18.65
N ARG A 84 3.95 -8.32 -17.71
CA ARG A 84 3.93 -9.77 -17.57
C ARG A 84 2.74 -10.20 -16.72
N TYR A 85 2.02 -11.21 -17.20
CA TYR A 85 0.83 -11.75 -16.52
C TYR A 85 1.09 -12.31 -15.12
N ASP A 86 2.35 -12.58 -14.79
CA ASP A 86 2.80 -13.18 -13.55
C ASP A 86 3.47 -12.17 -12.62
N THR A 87 3.18 -10.87 -12.73
CA THR A 87 3.76 -9.84 -11.85
C THR A 87 2.69 -9.04 -11.13
N ILE A 88 3.07 -8.50 -9.96
CA ILE A 88 2.20 -7.71 -9.09
C ILE A 88 2.85 -6.36 -8.87
N ASP A 89 2.06 -5.29 -8.96
CA ASP A 89 2.56 -3.98 -8.63
C ASP A 89 2.69 -3.84 -7.11
N LEU A 90 3.93 -3.63 -6.67
CA LEU A 90 4.25 -3.41 -5.26
C LEU A 90 3.63 -2.13 -4.72
N LEU A 91 3.45 -1.09 -5.56
CA LEU A 91 3.00 0.22 -5.09
C LEU A 91 1.59 0.20 -4.45
N PRO A 92 0.53 -0.29 -5.11
CA PRO A 92 -0.80 -0.31 -4.51
C PRO A 92 -0.86 -1.18 -3.25
N THR A 93 -0.22 -2.36 -3.25
CA THR A 93 -0.15 -3.22 -2.06
C THR A 93 0.57 -2.52 -0.92
N ALA A 94 1.67 -1.83 -1.18
CA ALA A 94 2.36 -1.07 -0.16
C ALA A 94 1.52 0.07 0.42
N ILE A 95 0.78 0.81 -0.42
CA ILE A 95 -0.10 1.88 0.07
C ILE A 95 -1.20 1.28 0.97
N HIS A 96 -1.78 0.14 0.58
CA HIS A 96 -2.78 -0.60 1.36
C HIS A 96 -2.26 -0.99 2.75
N GLU A 97 -1.12 -1.67 2.82
CA GLU A 97 -0.53 -2.11 4.10
C GLU A 97 -0.10 -0.95 4.99
N ILE A 98 0.40 0.15 4.40
CA ILE A 98 0.68 1.36 5.17
C ILE A 98 -0.62 1.94 5.76
N GLY A 99 -1.73 1.89 5.02
CA GLY A 99 -3.04 2.28 5.54
C GLY A 99 -3.42 1.47 6.79
N HIS A 100 -3.18 0.16 6.78
CA HIS A 100 -3.35 -0.68 7.98
C HIS A 100 -2.43 -0.25 9.12
N ILE A 101 -1.13 -0.03 8.87
CA ILE A 101 -0.20 0.46 9.89
C ILE A 101 -0.66 1.78 10.53
N LEU A 102 -1.32 2.63 9.74
CA LEU A 102 -1.90 3.90 10.19
C LEU A 102 -3.30 3.75 10.82
N GLY A 103 -3.79 2.52 11.00
CA GLY A 103 -5.03 2.23 11.71
C GLY A 103 -6.29 2.25 10.84
N LEU A 104 -6.16 2.23 9.51
CA LEU A 104 -7.30 2.01 8.64
C LEU A 104 -7.66 0.53 8.56
N GLU A 105 -8.95 0.24 8.59
CA GLU A 105 -9.48 -1.09 8.26
C GLU A 105 -9.82 -1.17 6.76
N HIS A 106 -10.15 -2.36 6.29
CA HIS A 106 -10.64 -2.54 4.92
C HIS A 106 -11.82 -1.62 4.59
N SER A 107 -11.90 -1.22 3.33
CA SER A 107 -13.06 -0.56 2.73
C SER A 107 -13.81 -1.55 1.87
N TRP A 108 -15.14 -1.44 1.83
CA TRP A 108 -15.97 -2.20 0.87
C TRP A 108 -16.21 -1.44 -0.43
N GLU A 109 -15.69 -0.20 -0.55
CA GLU A 109 -15.68 0.52 -1.82
C GLU A 109 -14.69 -0.14 -2.76
N LYS A 110 -15.18 -0.59 -3.93
CA LYS A 110 -14.38 -1.36 -4.87
C LYS A 110 -13.08 -0.64 -5.25
N ASP A 111 -13.15 0.67 -5.49
CA ASP A 111 -12.03 1.47 -5.99
C ASP A 111 -11.13 2.04 -4.88
N SER A 112 -11.44 1.75 -3.61
CA SER A 112 -10.65 2.23 -2.47
C SER A 112 -9.30 1.51 -2.39
N ILE A 113 -8.24 2.25 -2.01
CA ILE A 113 -6.93 1.61 -1.84
C ILE A 113 -6.98 0.52 -0.76
N MET A 114 -7.85 0.71 0.23
CA MET A 114 -8.09 -0.20 1.35
C MET A 114 -9.08 -1.33 1.02
N SER A 115 -9.45 -1.53 -0.24
CA SER A 115 -10.25 -2.70 -0.65
C SER A 115 -9.47 -4.00 -0.38
N PRO A 116 -10.08 -5.03 0.23
CA PRO A 116 -9.38 -6.29 0.56
C PRO A 116 -9.03 -7.13 -0.66
N PHE A 117 -9.53 -6.77 -1.84
CA PHE A 117 -9.29 -7.51 -3.08
C PHE A 117 -8.31 -6.72 -3.95
N TYR A 118 -7.23 -7.37 -4.38
CA TYR A 118 -6.33 -6.79 -5.37
C TYR A 118 -7.04 -6.67 -6.72
N HIS A 119 -7.21 -5.45 -7.21
CA HIS A 119 -7.97 -5.15 -8.44
C HIS A 119 -7.30 -4.09 -9.32
N TYR A 120 -6.02 -3.79 -9.09
CA TYR A 120 -5.33 -2.69 -9.77
C TYR A 120 -4.87 -3.09 -11.16
N GLN A 121 -5.35 -2.35 -12.14
CA GLN A 121 -4.79 -2.30 -13.48
C GLN A 121 -3.87 -1.07 -13.55
N THR A 122 -2.58 -1.27 -13.32
CA THR A 122 -1.59 -0.17 -13.26
C THR A 122 -0.94 0.12 -14.62
N ILE A 123 -1.43 -0.53 -15.68
CA ILE A 123 -1.07 -0.25 -17.08
C ILE A 123 -2.36 0.03 -17.86
N ASN A 124 -2.47 1.21 -18.48
CA ASN A 124 -3.61 1.57 -19.33
C ASN A 124 -3.50 0.93 -20.73
N ASP A 125 -4.54 1.14 -21.55
CA ASP A 125 -4.60 0.61 -22.92
C ASP A 125 -3.47 1.16 -23.83
N ASP A 126 -2.91 2.32 -23.49
CA ASP A 126 -1.78 2.94 -24.20
C ASP A 126 -0.40 2.39 -23.75
N GLY A 127 -0.37 1.47 -22.77
CA GLY A 127 0.85 0.88 -22.24
C GLY A 127 1.58 1.76 -21.22
N GLU A 128 0.92 2.79 -20.69
CA GLU A 128 1.49 3.72 -19.71
C GLU A 128 1.18 3.29 -18.28
N TYR A 129 2.10 3.61 -17.36
CA TYR A 129 1.90 3.37 -15.94
C TYR A 129 0.86 4.31 -15.34
N VAL A 130 -0.22 3.74 -14.81
CA VAL A 130 -1.25 4.45 -14.05
C VAL A 130 -0.98 4.26 -12.57
N LYS A 131 -0.50 5.32 -11.93
CA LYS A 131 -0.25 5.33 -10.48
C LYS A 131 -1.59 5.20 -9.72
N PRO A 132 -1.68 4.31 -8.71
CA PRO A 132 -2.86 4.24 -7.84
C PRO A 132 -3.05 5.55 -7.07
N THR A 133 -4.30 5.90 -6.78
CA THR A 133 -4.66 7.14 -6.08
C THR A 133 -5.56 6.86 -4.88
N LEU A 134 -5.45 7.68 -3.84
CA LEU A 134 -6.33 7.61 -2.68
C LEU A 134 -7.72 8.12 -3.04
N THR A 135 -8.76 7.33 -2.75
CA THR A 135 -10.15 7.77 -2.95
C THR A 135 -10.58 8.78 -1.89
N LYS A 136 -11.72 9.45 -2.12
CA LYS A 136 -12.34 10.31 -1.10
C LYS A 136 -12.63 9.58 0.21
N CYS A 137 -12.97 8.30 0.13
CA CYS A 137 -13.22 7.46 1.31
C CYS A 137 -11.92 7.22 2.09
N ASP A 138 -10.83 6.85 1.41
CA ASP A 138 -9.51 6.67 2.02
C ASP A 138 -9.05 7.94 2.74
N ILE A 139 -9.13 9.08 2.04
CA ILE A 139 -8.73 10.40 2.55
C ILE A 139 -9.59 10.80 3.75
N SER A 140 -10.91 10.67 3.67
CA SER A 140 -11.79 11.04 4.78
C SER A 140 -11.53 10.19 6.02
N ARG A 141 -11.25 8.89 5.85
CA ARG A 141 -11.01 7.97 6.97
C ARG A 141 -9.66 8.24 7.63
N ILE A 142 -8.59 8.45 6.86
CA ILE A 142 -7.28 8.74 7.45
C ILE A 142 -7.25 10.10 8.15
N GLN A 143 -7.95 11.10 7.59
CA GLN A 143 -8.07 12.43 8.19
C GLN A 143 -8.88 12.44 9.49
N LYS A 144 -9.81 11.50 9.69
CA LYS A 144 -10.48 11.34 11.00
C LYS A 144 -9.52 10.89 12.10
N LEU A 145 -8.44 10.17 11.74
CA LEU A 145 -7.45 9.69 12.69
C LEU A 145 -6.34 10.73 12.97
N TYR A 146 -5.88 11.41 11.92
CA TYR A 146 -4.68 12.27 12.01
C TYR A 146 -4.93 13.76 11.72
N GLY A 147 -6.18 14.14 11.49
CA GLY A 147 -6.58 15.50 11.13
C GLY A 147 -6.27 15.88 9.68
N ASN A 148 -6.82 17.02 9.25
CA ASN A 148 -6.61 17.56 7.92
C ASN A 148 -5.30 18.36 7.84
N PHE A 149 -4.69 18.42 6.67
CA PHE A 149 -3.78 19.53 6.33
C PHE A 149 -4.63 20.81 6.28
N LEU A 150 -4.51 21.66 7.31
CA LEU A 150 -5.16 22.97 7.31
C LEU A 150 -4.46 23.86 6.27
N PHE A 151 -5.08 24.04 5.11
CA PHE A 151 -4.67 25.10 4.18
C PHE A 151 -5.11 26.46 4.75
N PHE A 152 -4.16 27.25 5.24
CA PHE A 152 -4.39 28.66 5.51
C PHE A 152 -4.12 29.47 4.23
N GLY A 153 -5.17 30.09 3.68
CA GLY A 153 -5.03 31.06 2.59
C GLY A 153 -4.61 32.42 3.14
N LEU A 154 -3.43 32.91 2.77
CA LEU A 154 -3.02 34.29 3.05
C LEU A 154 -3.47 35.20 1.90
N LYS A 155 -4.23 36.26 2.22
CA LYS A 155 -4.44 37.38 1.29
C LYS A 155 -3.34 38.41 1.48
N THR A 156 -2.62 38.74 0.41
CA THR A 156 -1.80 39.95 0.37
C THR A 156 -2.70 41.16 0.14
N ARG A 157 -2.59 42.19 0.99
CA ARG A 157 -3.16 43.52 0.72
C ARG A 157 -2.22 44.25 -0.23
N THR A 158 -2.73 44.70 -1.38
CA THR A 158 -2.15 45.80 -2.17
C THR A 158 -2.65 47.13 -1.64
#